data_AF-A0A1W9HIJ8-F1
#
_entry.id   AF-A0A1W9HIJ8-F1
#
_cell.length_a   1.000
_cell.length_b   1.000
_cell.length_c   1.000
_cell.angle_alpha   90.00
_cell.angle_beta   90.00
_cell.angle_gamma   90.00
#
_symmetry.space_group_name_H-M   'P 1'
#
loop_
_entity.id
_entity.type
_entity.pdbx_description
1 polymer ?
#
loop_
_entity_poly.entity_id
_entity_poly.type
_entity_poly.pdbx_seq_one_letter_code
_entity_poly.pdbx_strand_id
1 'polypeptide(L)'
;MKNIFFVLLFFFVGGCATWDAPGDYTVVRSSPSGAQITKDGRDLGMTPAVVYVPRGKNDYNISLKFNDQEKNLSVKKKYKWGKSFGRNYVFLTYAPVGWITDLVSGAAWQAESEVAVSFDEEKEAAEKIKRKIKDIVVAIAPPRASHPNISDDIGQILEREIKKKFPNYKVLPYESTYTKFANLGSNFDDDPRPEDYPNLHGRLGIQKMVTSSVDTSAGKINVNSKIIDFLEPENNTTHNFAVPEEKVESVRMHGWVNRPEYYFWLPNAVFFDTGNSATALTLNNTEEIRGSSYYTDDVLGKVSRVISTISIRRIVVPSRRDEWRYRFRMVPTGSFSYAKETFPTAPVSIRTTVFARTHADMGWGPSFNYENQRWNFYFNFSPLLTYDLVETSNATTDFEFSEVAINLGVEAGFVYFFKNSGWTVRLYTRSANEPADLWGKLLTQVAGVNEKVTAASFVTSGLAIGYVIPNKDLPF
;
A
#
# COMPACT_ATOMS: atom_id res chain seq x y z
N MET A 1 -28.10 21.14 8.40
CA MET A 1 -27.50 21.13 7.03
C MET A 1 -26.13 20.44 6.94
N LYS A 2 -25.24 20.48 7.95
CA LYS A 2 -23.91 19.82 7.88
C LYS A 2 -23.95 18.28 7.75
N ASN A 3 -24.99 17.60 8.23
CA ASN A 3 -25.07 16.12 8.18
C ASN A 3 -25.56 15.57 6.82
N ILE A 4 -26.32 16.34 6.03
CA ILE A 4 -26.84 15.89 4.71
C ILE A 4 -25.72 15.87 3.67
N PHE A 5 -24.76 16.80 3.75
CA PHE A 5 -23.61 16.83 2.84
C PHE A 5 -22.68 15.64 3.05
N PHE A 6 -22.49 15.19 4.30
CA PHE A 6 -21.72 13.98 4.59
C PHE A 6 -22.41 12.73 4.02
N VAL A 7 -23.72 12.57 4.24
CA VAL A 7 -24.48 11.42 3.70
C VAL A 7 -24.46 11.40 2.17
N LEU A 8 -24.63 12.55 1.49
CA LEU A 8 -24.56 12.64 0.02
C LEU A 8 -23.15 12.40 -0.53
N LEU A 9 -22.10 12.94 0.11
CA LEU A 9 -20.71 12.69 -0.28
C LEU A 9 -20.40 11.17 -0.22
N PHE A 10 -20.90 10.49 0.81
CA PHE A 10 -20.74 9.03 0.97
C PHE A 10 -21.54 8.20 -0.05
N PHE A 11 -22.73 8.64 -0.48
CA PHE A 11 -23.45 8.00 -1.59
C PHE A 11 -22.68 8.05 -2.92
N PHE A 12 -21.91 9.12 -3.16
CA PHE A 12 -21.05 9.22 -4.34
C PHE A 12 -19.80 8.34 -4.25
N VAL A 13 -19.26 8.06 -3.05
CA VAL A 13 -18.06 7.19 -2.90
C VAL A 13 -18.43 5.69 -2.89
N GLY A 14 -19.63 5.32 -2.42
CA GLY A 14 -20.07 3.92 -2.32
C GLY A 14 -20.47 3.26 -3.64
N GLY A 15 -20.75 4.03 -4.70
CA GLY A 15 -21.28 3.53 -5.97
C GLY A 15 -20.26 2.96 -6.96
N CYS A 16 -18.95 3.12 -6.74
CA CYS A 16 -17.93 2.78 -7.75
C CYS A 16 -17.57 1.28 -7.84
N ALA A 17 -17.99 0.43 -6.91
CA ALA A 17 -17.52 -0.95 -6.84
C ALA A 17 -18.11 -1.90 -7.90
N THR A 18 -19.27 -1.56 -8.49
CA THR A 18 -20.04 -2.51 -9.35
C THR A 18 -19.78 -2.35 -10.86
N TRP A 19 -19.03 -1.32 -11.30
CA TRP A 19 -18.88 -0.99 -12.72
C TRP A 19 -17.90 -1.89 -13.50
N ASP A 20 -16.94 -2.56 -12.84
CA ASP A 20 -15.70 -3.00 -13.50
C ASP A 20 -15.74 -4.19 -14.49
N ALA A 21 -16.90 -4.75 -14.84
CA ALA A 21 -17.02 -5.59 -16.05
C ALA A 21 -18.46 -5.94 -16.42
N PRO A 22 -18.87 -5.87 -17.69
CA PRO A 22 -20.24 -6.25 -18.08
C PRO A 22 -20.54 -7.77 -18.00
N GLY A 23 -19.52 -8.62 -17.81
CA GLY A 23 -19.64 -10.09 -17.86
C GLY A 23 -18.42 -10.80 -17.29
N ASP A 24 -18.46 -12.14 -17.32
CA ASP A 24 -17.34 -13.03 -17.03
C ASP A 24 -16.84 -13.67 -18.35
N TYR A 25 -15.77 -14.45 -18.26
CA TYR A 25 -15.28 -15.28 -19.36
C TYR A 25 -15.21 -16.74 -18.91
N THR A 26 -15.46 -17.66 -19.83
CA THR A 26 -15.45 -19.12 -19.59
C THR A 26 -14.62 -19.80 -20.67
N VAL A 27 -13.74 -20.73 -20.27
CA VAL A 27 -13.04 -21.62 -21.21
C VAL A 27 -14.00 -22.73 -21.63
N VAL A 28 -14.22 -22.85 -22.93
CA VAL A 28 -15.04 -23.90 -23.52
C VAL A 28 -14.12 -24.90 -24.21
N ARG A 29 -14.14 -26.15 -23.75
CA ARG A 29 -13.37 -27.26 -24.32
C ARG A 29 -14.27 -28.29 -24.97
N SER A 30 -13.71 -28.99 -25.94
CA SER A 30 -14.30 -30.24 -26.40
C SER A 30 -13.25 -31.31 -26.59
N SER A 31 -13.69 -32.57 -26.48
CA SER A 31 -12.93 -33.75 -26.87
C SER A 31 -13.67 -34.45 -28.01
N PRO A 32 -13.12 -34.50 -29.23
CA PRO A 32 -11.88 -33.83 -29.67
C PRO A 32 -12.01 -32.29 -29.75
N SER A 33 -10.89 -31.59 -29.83
CA SER A 33 -10.84 -30.13 -30.04
C SER A 33 -11.25 -29.75 -31.47
N GLY A 34 -11.70 -28.51 -31.67
CA GLY A 34 -12.08 -28.00 -32.99
C GLY A 34 -13.59 -27.89 -33.21
N ALA A 35 -14.41 -28.15 -32.19
CA ALA A 35 -15.86 -27.93 -32.26
C ALA A 35 -16.17 -26.45 -32.44
N GLN A 36 -17.01 -26.12 -33.42
CA GLN A 36 -17.51 -24.77 -33.64
C GLN A 36 -18.48 -24.39 -32.52
N ILE A 37 -18.28 -23.23 -31.91
CA ILE A 37 -19.10 -22.71 -30.82
C ILE A 37 -20.00 -21.63 -31.40
N THR A 38 -21.32 -21.76 -31.22
CA THR A 38 -22.28 -20.74 -31.63
C THR A 38 -23.20 -20.33 -30.49
N LYS A 39 -23.70 -19.10 -30.57
CA LYS A 39 -24.73 -18.57 -29.68
C LYS A 39 -25.77 -17.86 -30.51
N ASP A 40 -27.01 -18.36 -30.50
CA ASP A 40 -28.14 -17.76 -31.21
C ASP A 40 -27.80 -17.51 -32.71
N GLY A 41 -27.12 -18.48 -33.32
CA GLY A 41 -26.65 -18.43 -34.71
C GLY A 41 -25.35 -17.64 -34.94
N ARG A 42 -24.82 -16.92 -33.94
CA ARG A 42 -23.55 -16.19 -34.04
C ARG A 42 -22.36 -17.11 -33.74
N ASP A 43 -21.38 -17.13 -34.63
CA ASP A 43 -20.11 -17.84 -34.41
C ASP A 43 -19.27 -17.16 -33.32
N LEU A 44 -18.83 -17.94 -32.34
CA LEU A 44 -17.98 -17.53 -31.21
C LEU A 44 -16.56 -18.10 -31.32
N GLY A 45 -16.28 -18.98 -32.30
CA GLY A 45 -14.99 -19.58 -32.55
C GLY A 45 -15.01 -21.11 -32.49
N MET A 46 -13.83 -21.71 -32.28
CA MET A 46 -13.65 -23.17 -32.21
C MET A 46 -12.90 -23.56 -30.93
N THR A 47 -13.30 -24.67 -30.30
CA THR A 47 -12.69 -25.19 -29.07
C THR A 47 -11.23 -25.63 -29.26
N PRO A 48 -10.37 -25.53 -28.22
CA PRO A 48 -10.62 -24.77 -27.00
C PRO A 48 -10.68 -23.26 -27.28
N ALA A 49 -11.62 -22.56 -26.65
CA ALA A 49 -11.78 -21.11 -26.80
C ALA A 49 -12.29 -20.48 -25.50
N VAL A 50 -11.99 -19.20 -25.32
CA VAL A 50 -12.54 -18.40 -24.23
C VAL A 50 -13.73 -17.60 -24.75
N VAL A 51 -14.89 -17.82 -24.15
CA VAL A 51 -16.16 -17.20 -24.52
C VAL A 51 -16.56 -16.18 -23.46
N TYR A 52 -17.02 -15.01 -23.91
CA TYR A 52 -17.60 -14.00 -23.05
C TYR A 52 -19.02 -14.41 -22.61
N VAL A 53 -19.28 -14.38 -21.30
CA VAL A 53 -20.56 -14.71 -20.69
C VAL A 53 -21.15 -13.46 -20.04
N PRO A 54 -22.28 -12.93 -20.53
CA PRO A 54 -22.88 -11.72 -19.97
C PRO A 54 -23.34 -11.94 -18.52
N ARG A 55 -23.27 -10.88 -17.71
CA ARG A 55 -23.81 -10.87 -16.34
C ARG A 55 -25.30 -11.24 -16.33
N GLY A 56 -25.75 -11.79 -15.20
CA GLY A 56 -27.15 -12.12 -14.96
C GLY A 56 -27.32 -13.47 -14.31
N LYS A 57 -28.47 -13.68 -13.67
CA LYS A 57 -28.78 -14.89 -12.91
C LYS A 57 -28.93 -16.15 -13.78
N ASN A 58 -29.40 -15.99 -15.01
CA ASN A 58 -29.72 -17.12 -15.88
C ASN A 58 -28.46 -17.73 -16.49
N ASP A 59 -28.46 -19.05 -16.59
CA ASP A 59 -27.43 -19.81 -17.28
C ASP A 59 -27.27 -19.35 -18.74
N TYR A 60 -26.06 -19.51 -19.27
CA TYR A 60 -25.73 -19.08 -20.62
C TYR A 60 -25.60 -20.29 -21.55
N ASN A 61 -26.61 -20.50 -22.39
CA ASN A 61 -26.67 -21.64 -23.31
C ASN A 61 -25.90 -21.35 -24.60
N ILE A 62 -24.92 -22.19 -24.93
CA ILE A 62 -24.16 -22.20 -26.19
C ILE A 62 -24.35 -23.53 -26.91
N SER A 63 -24.19 -23.54 -28.23
CA SER A 63 -24.30 -24.75 -29.06
C SER A 63 -22.92 -25.08 -29.63
N LEU A 64 -22.49 -26.33 -29.46
CA LEU A 64 -21.23 -26.82 -30.02
C LEU A 64 -21.52 -27.81 -31.14
N LYS A 65 -20.94 -27.56 -32.31
CA LYS A 65 -21.03 -28.42 -33.47
C LYS A 65 -19.67 -29.01 -33.81
N PHE A 66 -19.59 -30.33 -33.88
CA PHE A 66 -18.40 -31.05 -34.36
C PHE A 66 -18.87 -32.11 -35.35
N ASN A 67 -18.43 -31.99 -36.61
CA ASN A 67 -18.95 -32.78 -37.73
C ASN A 67 -20.49 -32.73 -37.77
N ASP A 68 -21.17 -33.88 -37.71
CA ASP A 68 -22.63 -34.00 -37.75
C ASP A 68 -23.28 -33.99 -36.35
N GLN A 69 -22.48 -33.91 -35.28
CA GLN A 69 -22.98 -33.87 -33.91
C GLN A 69 -23.14 -32.42 -33.42
N GLU A 70 -24.31 -32.11 -32.85
CA GLU A 70 -24.58 -30.84 -32.18
C GLU A 70 -24.96 -31.10 -30.72
N LYS A 71 -24.31 -30.41 -29.78
CA LYS A 71 -24.59 -30.49 -28.34
C LYS A 71 -24.84 -29.09 -27.79
N ASN A 72 -25.95 -28.92 -27.08
CA ASN A 72 -26.25 -27.69 -26.34
C ASN A 72 -25.63 -27.79 -24.94
N LEU A 73 -24.86 -26.76 -24.57
CA LEU A 73 -24.15 -26.68 -23.31
C LEU A 73 -24.64 -25.46 -22.53
N SER A 74 -25.12 -25.69 -21.30
CA SER A 74 -25.51 -24.63 -20.37
C SER A 74 -24.32 -24.27 -19.48
N VAL A 75 -23.79 -23.06 -19.64
CA VAL A 75 -22.78 -22.51 -18.72
C VAL A 75 -23.47 -22.05 -17.46
N LYS A 76 -23.32 -22.85 -16.39
CA LYS A 76 -23.98 -22.59 -15.12
C LYS A 76 -23.41 -21.35 -14.46
N LYS A 77 -24.27 -20.65 -13.70
CA LYS A 77 -23.86 -19.50 -12.89
C LYS A 77 -24.04 -19.75 -11.40
N LYS A 78 -23.04 -19.36 -10.60
CA LYS A 78 -23.01 -19.54 -9.14
C LYS A 78 -22.88 -18.21 -8.43
N TYR A 79 -23.48 -18.09 -7.25
CA TYR A 79 -23.42 -16.85 -6.46
C TYR A 79 -22.03 -16.64 -5.83
N LYS A 80 -21.42 -15.47 -6.03
CA LYS A 80 -20.09 -15.08 -5.51
C LYS A 80 -20.18 -14.54 -4.08
N TRP A 81 -20.49 -15.40 -3.09
CA TRP A 81 -20.60 -14.98 -1.69
C TRP A 81 -19.36 -14.20 -1.22
N GLY A 82 -18.14 -14.70 -1.44
CA GLY A 82 -16.92 -14.08 -0.90
C GLY A 82 -16.68 -12.64 -1.37
N LYS A 83 -16.62 -12.39 -2.69
CA LYS A 83 -16.27 -11.07 -3.23
C LYS A 83 -17.38 -10.03 -3.03
N SER A 84 -18.65 -10.38 -3.24
CA SER A 84 -19.78 -9.46 -3.07
C SER A 84 -20.08 -9.19 -1.59
N PHE A 85 -20.01 -10.21 -0.74
CA PHE A 85 -20.25 -10.02 0.70
C PHE A 85 -19.12 -9.27 1.38
N GLY A 86 -17.87 -9.70 1.17
CA GLY A 86 -16.69 -9.16 1.86
C GLY A 86 -16.38 -7.71 1.52
N ARG A 87 -16.50 -7.30 0.25
CA ARG A 87 -16.27 -5.89 -0.15
C ARG A 87 -17.30 -4.95 0.45
N ASN A 88 -18.56 -5.36 0.52
CA ASN A 88 -19.63 -4.57 1.09
C ASN A 88 -19.60 -4.57 2.63
N TYR A 89 -19.06 -5.61 3.28
CA TYR A 89 -18.96 -5.72 4.74
C TYR A 89 -18.10 -4.63 5.37
N VAL A 90 -17.08 -4.11 4.66
CA VAL A 90 -16.26 -2.97 5.11
C VAL A 90 -17.13 -1.73 5.38
N PHE A 91 -18.31 -1.65 4.76
CA PHE A 91 -19.31 -0.60 4.96
C PHE A 91 -20.52 -1.16 5.71
N LEU A 92 -20.30 -1.71 6.92
CA LEU A 92 -21.28 -2.42 7.76
C LEU A 92 -22.72 -1.88 7.71
N THR A 93 -22.91 -0.56 7.77
CA THR A 93 -24.22 0.09 7.77
C THR A 93 -24.94 0.10 6.41
N TYR A 94 -24.20 -0.05 5.31
CA TYR A 94 -24.72 0.00 3.94
C TYR A 94 -24.55 -1.30 3.15
N ALA A 95 -23.92 -2.31 3.76
CA ALA A 95 -23.72 -3.62 3.14
C ALA A 95 -25.00 -4.22 2.52
N PRO A 96 -26.20 -4.14 3.16
CA PRO A 96 -27.44 -4.64 2.55
C PRO A 96 -27.79 -3.98 1.21
N VAL A 97 -27.54 -2.68 1.06
CA VAL A 97 -27.82 -1.95 -0.19
C VAL A 97 -26.87 -2.40 -1.29
N GLY A 98 -25.59 -2.60 -0.97
CA GLY A 98 -24.59 -3.14 -1.89
C GLY A 98 -24.95 -4.55 -2.39
N TRP A 99 -25.38 -5.45 -1.48
CA TRP A 99 -25.79 -6.80 -1.85
C TRP A 99 -27.03 -6.83 -2.75
N ILE A 100 -28.05 -5.99 -2.46
CA ILE A 100 -29.25 -5.88 -3.31
C ILE A 100 -28.85 -5.36 -4.69
N THR A 101 -27.96 -4.37 -4.76
CA THR A 101 -27.47 -3.81 -6.04
C THR A 101 -26.72 -4.87 -6.85
N ASP A 102 -25.85 -5.66 -6.23
CA ASP A 102 -25.13 -6.75 -6.90
C ASP A 102 -26.08 -7.88 -7.36
N LEU A 103 -27.12 -8.20 -6.57
CA LEU A 103 -28.16 -9.17 -6.93
C LEU A 103 -28.94 -8.74 -8.16
N VAL A 104 -29.42 -7.49 -8.19
CA VAL A 104 -30.26 -6.93 -9.27
C VAL A 104 -29.44 -6.70 -10.54
N SER A 105 -28.23 -6.15 -10.42
CA SER A 105 -27.33 -5.93 -11.57
C SER A 105 -26.74 -7.23 -12.13
N GLY A 106 -26.92 -8.35 -11.42
CA GLY A 106 -26.35 -9.63 -11.78
C GLY A 106 -24.85 -9.76 -11.49
N ALA A 107 -24.22 -8.74 -10.87
CA ALA A 107 -22.81 -8.76 -10.48
C ALA A 107 -22.49 -9.82 -9.41
N ALA A 108 -23.51 -10.25 -8.65
CA ALA A 108 -23.38 -11.30 -7.66
C ALA A 108 -23.20 -12.71 -8.25
N TRP A 109 -23.33 -12.89 -9.57
CA TRP A 109 -23.24 -14.21 -10.22
C TRP A 109 -21.92 -14.39 -10.97
N GLN A 110 -21.32 -15.59 -10.86
CA GLN A 110 -20.13 -16.05 -11.57
C GLN A 110 -20.51 -17.09 -12.62
N ALA A 111 -20.08 -16.93 -13.86
CA ALA A 111 -20.06 -18.06 -14.79
C ALA A 111 -18.99 -19.10 -14.35
N GLU A 112 -19.26 -20.38 -14.56
CA GLU A 112 -18.23 -21.41 -14.39
C GLU A 112 -17.00 -21.05 -15.25
N SER A 113 -15.80 -21.15 -14.67
CA SER A 113 -14.56 -20.75 -15.34
C SER A 113 -14.23 -21.64 -16.53
N GLU A 114 -14.75 -22.87 -16.53
CA GLU A 114 -14.50 -23.87 -17.55
C GLU A 114 -15.71 -24.79 -17.72
N VAL A 115 -16.01 -25.13 -18.97
CA VAL A 115 -16.98 -26.15 -19.35
C VAL A 115 -16.38 -27.02 -20.45
N ALA A 116 -16.64 -28.33 -20.38
CA ALA A 116 -16.11 -29.29 -21.34
C ALA A 116 -17.23 -30.20 -21.85
N VAL A 117 -17.16 -30.57 -23.13
CA VAL A 117 -18.07 -31.54 -23.76
C VAL A 117 -17.28 -32.61 -24.50
N SER A 118 -17.71 -33.87 -24.41
CA SER A 118 -17.17 -34.94 -25.24
C SER A 118 -18.11 -35.24 -26.40
N PHE A 119 -17.55 -35.41 -27.59
CA PHE A 119 -18.23 -35.99 -28.74
C PHE A 119 -17.87 -37.48 -28.84
N ASP A 120 -18.69 -38.26 -29.53
CA ASP A 120 -18.54 -39.73 -29.57
C ASP A 120 -17.54 -40.20 -30.64
N GLU A 121 -16.98 -39.28 -31.44
CA GLU A 121 -16.09 -39.61 -32.55
C GLU A 121 -14.68 -40.06 -32.13
N GLU A 122 -14.13 -40.99 -32.91
CA GLU A 122 -12.80 -41.57 -32.72
C GLU A 122 -11.66 -40.54 -32.84
N LYS A 123 -10.63 -40.72 -32.01
CA LYS A 123 -9.46 -39.85 -31.86
C LYS A 123 -8.75 -39.44 -33.17
N GLU A 124 -8.90 -40.19 -34.26
CA GLU A 124 -8.19 -39.93 -35.53
C GLU A 124 -8.60 -38.62 -36.23
N ALA A 125 -9.85 -38.16 -36.08
CA ALA A 125 -10.29 -36.88 -36.66
C ALA A 125 -9.67 -35.66 -35.94
N ALA A 126 -9.36 -35.82 -34.65
CA ALA A 126 -8.81 -34.76 -33.80
C ALA A 126 -7.40 -34.31 -34.20
N GLU A 127 -6.56 -35.26 -34.62
CA GLU A 127 -5.15 -35.00 -34.91
C GLU A 127 -4.93 -34.14 -36.16
N LYS A 128 -5.89 -34.16 -37.11
CA LYS A 128 -5.81 -33.37 -38.35
C LYS A 128 -6.06 -31.88 -38.15
N ILE A 129 -6.72 -31.47 -37.07
CA ILE A 129 -7.03 -30.07 -36.77
C ILE A 129 -5.96 -29.50 -35.82
N LYS A 130 -4.67 -29.67 -36.13
CA LYS A 130 -3.61 -28.90 -35.48
C LYS A 130 -3.70 -27.46 -35.95
N ARG A 131 -4.41 -26.64 -35.17
CA ARG A 131 -4.63 -25.22 -35.42
C ARG A 131 -3.29 -24.52 -35.58
N LYS A 132 -3.04 -23.94 -36.76
CA LYS A 132 -1.92 -23.03 -36.98
C LYS A 132 -2.22 -21.71 -36.29
N ILE A 133 -2.02 -21.64 -34.97
CA ILE A 133 -2.14 -20.39 -34.20
C ILE A 133 -1.03 -19.47 -34.69
N LYS A 134 -1.40 -18.46 -35.49
CA LYS A 134 -0.42 -17.64 -36.21
C LYS A 134 0.31 -16.65 -35.31
N ASP A 135 -0.26 -16.28 -34.17
CA ASP A 135 0.35 -15.34 -33.21
C ASP A 135 0.01 -15.73 -31.77
N ILE A 136 1.01 -16.18 -31.01
CA ILE A 136 0.86 -16.44 -29.56
C ILE A 136 1.14 -15.14 -28.81
N VAL A 137 0.10 -14.57 -28.21
CA VAL A 137 0.18 -13.37 -27.38
C VAL A 137 0.41 -13.79 -25.93
N VAL A 138 1.44 -13.19 -25.31
CA VAL A 138 1.87 -13.52 -23.96
C VAL A 138 1.87 -12.26 -23.09
N ALA A 139 1.36 -12.37 -21.86
CA ALA A 139 1.54 -11.33 -20.85
C ALA A 139 2.38 -11.83 -19.68
N ILE A 140 3.01 -10.90 -18.97
CA ILE A 140 3.80 -11.19 -17.78
C ILE A 140 2.99 -10.70 -16.57
N ALA A 141 2.67 -11.63 -15.68
CA ALA A 141 2.08 -11.31 -14.39
C ALA A 141 3.14 -10.64 -13.50
N PRO A 142 2.74 -9.79 -12.53
CA PRO A 142 3.69 -9.24 -11.57
C PRO A 142 4.48 -10.36 -10.87
N PRO A 143 5.82 -10.38 -10.95
CA PRO A 143 6.62 -11.36 -10.24
C PRO A 143 6.38 -11.29 -8.74
N ARG A 144 6.24 -12.45 -8.08
CA ARG A 144 6.20 -12.51 -6.62
C ARG A 144 7.55 -12.15 -6.05
N ALA A 145 7.62 -11.08 -5.28
CA ALA A 145 8.87 -10.53 -4.77
C ALA A 145 8.66 -9.88 -3.40
N SER A 146 9.73 -9.69 -2.64
CA SER A 146 9.66 -9.03 -1.32
C SER A 146 9.28 -7.55 -1.36
N HIS A 147 9.27 -6.93 -2.54
CA HIS A 147 8.87 -5.53 -2.72
C HIS A 147 8.31 -5.30 -4.14
N PRO A 148 7.28 -4.45 -4.31
CA PRO A 148 6.68 -4.17 -5.62
C PRO A 148 7.67 -3.59 -6.64
N ASN A 149 8.59 -2.72 -6.22
CA ASN A 149 9.59 -2.18 -7.15
C ASN A 149 10.55 -3.28 -7.69
N ILE A 150 10.82 -4.31 -6.89
CA ILE A 150 11.61 -5.48 -7.32
C ILE A 150 10.79 -6.31 -8.31
N SER A 151 9.51 -6.52 -8.01
CA SER A 151 8.55 -7.13 -8.95
C SER A 151 8.54 -6.40 -10.30
N ASP A 152 8.49 -5.06 -10.29
CA ASP A 152 8.45 -4.26 -11.51
C ASP A 152 9.73 -4.38 -12.35
N ASP A 153 10.90 -4.20 -11.72
CA ASP A 153 12.18 -4.31 -12.40
C ASP A 153 12.37 -5.72 -13.00
N ILE A 154 12.00 -6.77 -12.26
CA ILE A 154 12.06 -8.16 -12.74
C ILE A 154 11.03 -8.43 -13.84
N GLY A 155 9.84 -7.85 -13.75
CA GLY A 155 8.81 -7.95 -14.80
C GLY A 155 9.30 -7.43 -16.14
N GLN A 156 9.99 -6.28 -16.14
CA GLN A 156 10.61 -5.70 -17.33
C GLN A 156 11.80 -6.53 -17.85
N ILE A 157 12.55 -7.18 -16.96
CA ILE A 157 13.64 -8.10 -17.35
C ILE A 157 13.05 -9.36 -18.00
N LEU A 158 12.03 -9.97 -17.39
CA LEU A 158 11.29 -11.11 -17.94
C LEU A 158 10.73 -10.79 -19.33
N GLU A 159 10.22 -9.57 -19.55
CA GLU A 159 9.72 -9.16 -20.86
C GLU A 159 10.78 -9.30 -21.95
N ARG A 160 11.99 -8.82 -21.67
CA ARG A 160 13.11 -8.90 -22.61
C ARG A 160 13.59 -10.34 -22.80
N GLU A 161 13.69 -11.11 -21.73
CA GLU A 161 14.15 -12.51 -21.79
C GLU A 161 13.15 -13.40 -22.55
N ILE A 162 11.84 -13.23 -22.33
CA ILE A 162 10.80 -14.00 -23.03
C ILE A 162 10.75 -13.61 -24.52
N LYS A 163 10.85 -12.31 -24.86
CA LYS A 163 10.95 -11.85 -26.26
C LYS A 163 12.17 -12.45 -26.97
N LYS A 164 13.31 -12.51 -26.29
CA LYS A 164 14.56 -13.09 -26.82
C LYS A 164 14.45 -14.60 -27.02
N LYS A 165 13.90 -15.31 -26.05
CA LYS A 165 13.80 -16.78 -26.05
C LYS A 165 12.73 -17.30 -27.02
N PHE A 166 11.62 -16.57 -27.16
CA PHE A 166 10.48 -16.94 -28.00
C PHE A 166 10.19 -15.82 -29.01
N PRO A 167 10.99 -15.71 -30.09
CA PRO A 167 10.85 -14.63 -31.07
C PRO A 167 9.49 -14.66 -31.82
N ASN A 168 8.81 -15.80 -31.79
CA ASN A 168 7.49 -15.98 -32.41
C ASN A 168 6.33 -15.55 -31.50
N TYR A 169 6.61 -15.13 -30.26
CA TYR A 169 5.59 -14.69 -29.32
C TYR A 169 5.42 -13.18 -29.40
N LYS A 170 4.17 -12.72 -29.43
CA LYS A 170 3.81 -11.32 -29.22
C LYS A 170 3.71 -11.06 -27.72
N VAL A 171 4.83 -10.71 -27.09
CA VAL A 171 4.86 -10.37 -25.65
C VAL A 171 4.33 -8.96 -25.44
N LEU A 172 3.24 -8.83 -24.69
CA LEU A 172 2.67 -7.53 -24.30
C LEU A 172 3.63 -6.79 -23.35
N PRO A 173 3.73 -5.45 -23.44
CA PRO A 173 4.55 -4.67 -22.51
C PRO A 173 4.11 -4.86 -21.06
N TYR A 174 5.04 -5.15 -20.15
CA TYR A 174 4.76 -5.41 -18.73
C TYR A 174 4.00 -4.25 -18.07
N GLU A 175 4.41 -3.01 -18.35
CA GLU A 175 3.77 -1.79 -17.85
C GLU A 175 2.29 -1.68 -18.26
N SER A 176 1.90 -2.29 -19.39
CA SER A 176 0.51 -2.28 -19.87
C SER A 176 -0.35 -3.40 -19.27
N THR A 177 0.28 -4.42 -18.66
CA THR A 177 -0.42 -5.61 -18.15
C THR A 177 -0.52 -5.63 -16.63
N TYR A 178 0.45 -5.11 -15.89
CA TYR A 178 0.49 -5.26 -14.42
C TYR A 178 -0.76 -4.72 -13.72
N THR A 179 -1.28 -3.56 -14.12
CA THR A 179 -2.52 -2.98 -13.54
C THR A 179 -3.73 -3.86 -13.79
N LYS A 180 -3.79 -4.51 -14.95
CA LYS A 180 -4.87 -5.44 -15.31
C LYS A 180 -4.82 -6.72 -14.47
N PHE A 181 -3.63 -7.20 -14.12
CA PHE A 181 -3.45 -8.29 -13.15
C PHE A 181 -3.85 -7.84 -11.75
N ALA A 182 -3.41 -6.66 -11.30
CA ALA A 182 -3.73 -6.11 -9.98
C ALA A 182 -5.24 -5.95 -9.77
N ASN A 183 -5.97 -5.48 -10.81
CA ASN A 183 -7.42 -5.36 -10.78
C ASN A 183 -8.16 -6.71 -10.61
N LEU A 184 -7.50 -7.83 -10.95
CA LEU A 184 -8.01 -9.17 -10.73
C LEU A 184 -7.51 -9.82 -9.44
N GLY A 185 -6.72 -9.09 -8.63
CA GLY A 185 -6.18 -9.56 -7.36
C GLY A 185 -4.84 -10.28 -7.47
N SER A 186 -4.18 -10.26 -8.65
CA SER A 186 -2.81 -10.75 -8.79
C SER A 186 -1.82 -9.59 -8.74
N ASN A 187 -0.90 -9.63 -7.79
CA ASN A 187 0.07 -8.58 -7.55
C ASN A 187 1.44 -9.21 -7.24
N PHE A 188 2.33 -8.47 -6.59
CA PHE A 188 3.68 -8.94 -6.26
C PHE A 188 3.71 -9.89 -5.04
N ASP A 189 2.58 -10.12 -4.37
CA ASP A 189 2.45 -11.08 -3.28
C ASP A 189 1.78 -12.37 -3.77
N ASP A 190 0.82 -12.24 -4.70
CA ASP A 190 -0.05 -13.33 -5.13
C ASP A 190 -0.02 -13.59 -6.65
N ASP A 191 0.15 -14.88 -7.00
CA ASP A 191 -0.02 -15.35 -8.37
C ASP A 191 -1.48 -15.25 -8.81
N PRO A 192 -1.77 -15.08 -10.12
CA PRO A 192 -3.12 -15.21 -10.62
C PRO A 192 -3.70 -16.58 -10.28
N ARG A 193 -4.93 -16.60 -9.79
CA ARG A 193 -5.62 -17.85 -9.45
C ARG A 193 -6.22 -18.47 -10.71
N PRO A 194 -6.29 -19.81 -10.84
CA PRO A 194 -6.81 -20.47 -12.04
C PRO A 194 -8.19 -19.98 -12.49
N GLU A 195 -9.07 -19.62 -11.55
CA GLU A 195 -10.40 -19.08 -11.86
C GLU A 195 -10.38 -17.69 -12.54
N ASP A 196 -9.28 -16.95 -12.44
CA ASP A 196 -9.10 -15.62 -13.04
C ASP A 196 -8.52 -15.69 -14.46
N TYR A 197 -8.04 -16.86 -14.90
CA TYR A 197 -7.38 -17.06 -16.20
C TYR A 197 -8.29 -16.75 -17.41
N PRO A 198 -9.57 -17.16 -17.45
CA PRO A 198 -10.43 -16.82 -18.58
C PRO A 198 -10.64 -15.31 -18.68
N ASN A 199 -10.75 -14.62 -17.53
CA ASN A 199 -10.91 -13.16 -17.48
C ASN A 199 -9.64 -12.45 -18.00
N LEU A 200 -8.46 -12.95 -17.63
CA LEU A 200 -7.19 -12.45 -18.15
C LEU A 200 -7.11 -12.63 -19.67
N HIS A 201 -7.38 -13.84 -20.19
CA HIS A 201 -7.42 -14.11 -21.63
C HIS A 201 -8.41 -13.17 -22.33
N GLY A 202 -9.63 -13.05 -21.83
CA GLY A 202 -10.68 -12.21 -22.42
C GLY A 202 -10.35 -10.72 -22.46
N ARG A 203 -9.75 -10.19 -21.37
CA ARG A 203 -9.43 -8.75 -21.24
C ARG A 203 -8.13 -8.34 -21.94
N LEU A 204 -7.16 -9.25 -22.01
CA LEU A 204 -5.83 -8.97 -22.57
C LEU A 204 -5.63 -9.55 -23.96
N GLY A 205 -6.48 -10.50 -24.40
CA GLY A 205 -6.30 -11.23 -25.64
C GLY A 205 -5.06 -12.13 -25.63
N ILE A 206 -4.68 -12.63 -24.46
CA ILE A 206 -3.46 -13.43 -24.26
C ILE A 206 -3.77 -14.93 -24.28
N GLN A 207 -2.94 -15.73 -24.94
CA GLN A 207 -3.05 -17.19 -24.94
C GLN A 207 -2.17 -17.84 -23.86
N LYS A 208 -1.07 -17.18 -23.51
CA LYS A 208 -0.20 -17.62 -22.42
C LYS A 208 0.07 -16.47 -21.44
N MET A 209 0.40 -16.81 -20.20
CA MET A 209 0.95 -15.87 -19.25
C MET A 209 2.22 -16.39 -18.60
N VAL A 210 3.10 -15.49 -18.18
CA VAL A 210 4.27 -15.83 -17.39
C VAL A 210 4.01 -15.43 -15.96
N THR A 211 3.99 -16.39 -15.05
CA THR A 211 4.07 -16.15 -13.60
C THR A 211 5.49 -16.37 -13.13
N SER A 212 5.89 -15.75 -12.03
CA SER A 212 7.25 -15.92 -11.52
C SER A 212 7.38 -15.58 -10.06
N SER A 213 8.34 -16.20 -9.39
CA SER A 213 8.80 -15.86 -8.04
C SER A 213 10.26 -15.44 -8.05
N VAL A 214 10.58 -14.43 -7.26
CA VAL A 214 11.91 -13.83 -7.14
C VAL A 214 12.47 -14.20 -5.77
N ASP A 215 13.59 -14.91 -5.78
CA ASP A 215 14.35 -15.21 -4.58
C ASP A 215 15.61 -14.33 -4.57
N THR A 216 15.63 -13.42 -3.61
CA THR A 216 16.77 -12.58 -3.29
C THR A 216 17.45 -13.14 -2.03
N SER A 217 17.81 -14.41 -1.98
CA SER A 217 18.69 -14.95 -0.96
C SER A 217 20.03 -15.32 -1.59
N ALA A 218 21.14 -14.99 -0.93
CA ALA A 218 22.52 -15.29 -1.37
C ALA A 218 23.18 -14.38 -2.44
N GLY A 219 22.95 -13.06 -2.43
CA GLY A 219 23.74 -12.14 -3.26
C GLY A 219 23.42 -12.23 -4.77
N LYS A 220 22.45 -13.05 -5.15
CA LYS A 220 21.96 -13.24 -6.51
C LYS A 220 20.44 -13.14 -6.52
N ILE A 221 19.89 -12.69 -7.64
CA ILE A 221 18.43 -12.61 -7.81
C ILE A 221 18.02 -13.79 -8.69
N ASN A 222 17.50 -14.85 -8.07
CA ASN A 222 17.03 -16.03 -8.77
C ASN A 222 15.57 -15.84 -9.15
N VAL A 223 15.26 -15.93 -10.44
CA VAL A 223 13.90 -15.82 -10.97
C VAL A 223 13.46 -17.20 -11.42
N ASN A 224 12.45 -17.75 -10.74
CA ASN A 224 11.76 -18.96 -11.16
C ASN A 224 10.45 -18.55 -11.84
N SER A 225 10.32 -18.83 -13.13
CA SER A 225 9.18 -18.44 -13.95
C SER A 225 8.48 -19.65 -14.55
N LYS A 226 7.16 -19.56 -14.67
CA LYS A 226 6.32 -20.58 -15.28
C LYS A 226 5.50 -19.94 -16.40
N ILE A 227 5.62 -20.46 -17.62
CA ILE A 227 4.74 -20.11 -18.73
C ILE A 227 3.51 -20.99 -18.62
N ILE A 228 2.37 -20.36 -18.41
CA ILE A 228 1.06 -21.00 -18.28
C ILE A 228 0.30 -20.80 -19.59
N ASP A 229 -0.09 -21.90 -20.22
CA ASP A 229 -0.98 -21.90 -21.38
C ASP A 229 -2.43 -22.07 -20.90
N PHE A 230 -3.29 -21.10 -21.23
CA PHE A 230 -4.67 -21.12 -20.78
C PHE A 230 -5.49 -22.20 -21.47
N LEU A 231 -5.15 -22.50 -22.72
CA LEU A 231 -5.89 -23.44 -23.56
C LEU A 231 -5.29 -24.84 -23.48
N GLU A 232 -4.02 -25.00 -23.11
CA GLU A 232 -3.35 -26.31 -23.05
C GLU A 232 -2.48 -26.42 -21.78
N PRO A 233 -3.08 -26.58 -20.58
CA PRO A 233 -2.35 -26.57 -19.30
C PRO A 233 -1.23 -27.62 -19.17
N GLU A 234 -1.30 -28.70 -19.95
CA GLU A 234 -0.27 -29.72 -20.09
C GLU A 234 1.02 -29.18 -20.72
N ASN A 235 0.95 -28.09 -21.49
CA ASN A 235 2.07 -27.44 -22.16
C ASN A 235 2.74 -26.36 -21.31
N ASN A 236 2.47 -26.34 -19.99
CA ASN A 236 3.11 -25.42 -19.07
C ASN A 236 4.61 -25.72 -18.94
N THR A 237 5.46 -24.70 -19.08
CA THR A 237 6.92 -24.86 -18.99
C THR A 237 7.53 -23.98 -17.91
N THR A 238 8.53 -24.49 -17.20
CA THR A 238 9.27 -23.74 -16.18
C THR A 238 10.63 -23.27 -16.70
N HIS A 239 11.03 -22.05 -16.31
CA HIS A 239 12.32 -21.46 -16.65
C HIS A 239 12.92 -20.76 -15.43
N ASN A 240 14.16 -21.10 -15.12
CA ASN A 240 14.93 -20.51 -14.04
C ASN A 240 16.11 -19.74 -14.63
N PHE A 241 16.36 -18.53 -14.14
CA PHE A 241 17.56 -17.78 -14.48
C PHE A 241 17.96 -16.86 -13.32
N ALA A 242 19.25 -16.49 -13.29
CA ALA A 242 19.78 -15.53 -12.34
C ALA A 242 19.93 -14.16 -13.00
N VAL A 243 19.55 -13.11 -12.28
CA VAL A 243 19.71 -11.72 -12.68
C VAL A 243 20.82 -11.10 -11.81
N PRO A 244 21.84 -10.48 -12.41
CA PRO A 244 22.83 -9.70 -11.67
C PRO A 244 22.17 -8.53 -10.92
N GLU A 245 22.57 -8.30 -9.66
CA GLU A 245 21.99 -7.29 -8.78
C GLU A 245 22.06 -5.88 -9.37
N GLU A 246 23.15 -5.55 -10.07
CA GLU A 246 23.35 -4.25 -10.71
C GLU A 246 22.31 -3.92 -11.77
N LYS A 247 21.57 -4.92 -12.28
CA LYS A 247 20.47 -4.74 -13.23
C LYS A 247 19.12 -4.49 -12.56
N VAL A 248 19.03 -4.60 -11.24
CA VAL A 248 17.78 -4.45 -10.46
C VAL A 248 17.95 -3.32 -9.45
N GLU A 249 17.74 -2.10 -9.92
CA GLU A 249 17.95 -0.87 -9.15
C GLU A 249 17.18 -0.89 -7.82
N SER A 250 15.97 -1.44 -7.82
CA SER A 250 15.14 -1.54 -6.63
C SER A 250 15.72 -2.44 -5.53
N VAL A 251 16.46 -3.51 -5.86
CA VAL A 251 17.18 -4.30 -4.83
C VAL A 251 18.24 -3.44 -4.17
N ARG A 252 18.96 -2.61 -4.94
CA ARG A 252 19.92 -1.65 -4.38
C ARG A 252 19.24 -0.63 -3.46
N MET A 253 18.03 -0.17 -3.78
CA MET A 253 17.34 0.81 -2.92
C MET A 253 16.76 0.19 -1.65
N HIS A 254 16.17 -1.01 -1.76
CA HIS A 254 15.41 -1.64 -0.69
C HIS A 254 16.20 -2.64 0.15
N GLY A 255 17.38 -3.06 -0.31
CA GLY A 255 18.23 -4.05 0.36
C GLY A 255 17.63 -5.46 0.34
N TRP A 256 18.27 -6.37 1.07
CA TRP A 256 17.85 -7.77 1.20
C TRP A 256 16.65 -7.87 2.17
N VAL A 257 15.44 -7.69 1.65
CA VAL A 257 14.20 -7.70 2.45
C VAL A 257 13.69 -9.13 2.67
N ASN A 258 14.44 -9.94 3.42
CA ASN A 258 13.87 -11.13 4.09
C ASN A 258 13.28 -10.77 5.46
N ARG A 259 13.16 -9.47 5.78
CA ARG A 259 12.57 -9.02 7.05
C ARG A 259 11.06 -8.90 6.90
N PRO A 260 10.26 -9.41 7.86
CA PRO A 260 8.82 -9.21 7.84
C PRO A 260 8.52 -7.71 7.77
N GLU A 261 7.71 -7.30 6.79
CA GLU A 261 7.36 -5.88 6.56
C GLU A 261 6.73 -5.18 7.79
N TYR A 262 6.34 -5.96 8.80
CA TYR A 262 5.68 -5.51 10.01
C TYR A 262 6.65 -4.97 11.07
N TYR A 263 7.94 -5.34 11.07
CA TYR A 263 8.86 -5.00 12.16
C TYR A 263 10.17 -4.39 11.65
N PHE A 264 10.36 -3.10 11.92
CA PHE A 264 11.61 -2.40 11.65
C PHE A 264 12.30 -2.01 12.95
N TRP A 265 13.61 -2.22 13.01
CA TRP A 265 14.42 -1.95 14.20
C TRP A 265 15.19 -0.64 14.12
N LEU A 266 15.64 -0.24 12.92
CA LEU A 266 16.40 0.99 12.73
C LEU A 266 15.64 2.02 11.89
N PRO A 267 15.73 3.31 12.24
CA PRO A 267 15.32 4.37 11.35
C PRO A 267 16.19 4.36 10.08
N ASN A 268 15.64 4.85 8.98
CA ASN A 268 16.36 5.03 7.71
C ASN A 268 16.17 6.44 7.13
N ALA A 269 15.63 7.37 7.90
CA ALA A 269 15.42 8.73 7.45
C ALA A 269 15.77 9.71 8.57
N VAL A 270 16.40 10.82 8.20
CA VAL A 270 16.68 11.95 9.09
C VAL A 270 15.91 13.15 8.58
N PHE A 271 15.20 13.84 9.46
CA PHE A 271 14.37 15.01 9.18
C PHE A 271 14.83 16.22 9.98
N PHE A 272 14.88 17.37 9.33
CA PHE A 272 15.03 18.68 9.93
C PHE A 272 13.68 19.39 9.86
N ASP A 273 13.07 19.62 11.01
CA ASP A 273 11.78 20.29 11.12
C ASP A 273 11.94 21.80 11.27
N THR A 274 11.15 22.54 10.51
CA THR A 274 11.05 24.00 10.55
C THR A 274 9.77 24.48 11.24
N GLY A 275 9.02 23.55 11.83
CA GLY A 275 7.75 23.75 12.50
C GLY A 275 7.82 24.52 13.81
N ASN A 276 6.66 25.01 14.22
CA ASN A 276 6.48 25.60 15.54
C ASN A 276 6.23 24.49 16.54
N SER A 277 6.94 24.57 17.65
CA SER A 277 6.85 23.65 18.75
C SER A 277 6.39 24.44 19.99
N ALA A 278 5.45 23.89 20.74
CA ALA A 278 4.87 24.55 21.90
C ALA A 278 4.49 23.54 22.96
N THR A 279 4.80 23.85 24.22
CA THR A 279 4.26 23.12 25.37
C THR A 279 2.88 23.68 25.73
N ALA A 280 1.91 22.81 25.96
CA ALA A 280 0.61 23.13 26.54
C ALA A 280 0.53 22.56 27.96
N LEU A 281 0.17 23.40 28.93
CA LEU A 281 0.02 23.02 30.34
C LEU A 281 -1.44 23.20 30.74
N THR A 282 -1.99 22.21 31.46
CA THR A 282 -3.29 22.33 32.11
C THR A 282 -3.10 22.61 33.60
N LEU A 283 -3.54 23.78 34.06
CA LEU A 283 -3.48 24.21 35.45
C LEU A 283 -4.82 23.93 36.14
N ASN A 284 -4.77 23.36 37.35
CA ASN A 284 -5.94 23.08 38.20
C ASN A 284 -7.12 22.40 37.47
N ASN A 285 -6.84 21.52 36.51
CA ASN A 285 -7.84 20.85 35.65
C ASN A 285 -8.79 21.78 34.85
N THR A 286 -8.52 23.09 34.75
CA THR A 286 -9.50 24.05 34.22
C THR A 286 -8.94 25.01 33.19
N GLU A 287 -7.68 25.43 33.32
CA GLU A 287 -7.07 26.42 32.44
C GLU A 287 -5.94 25.78 31.61
N GLU A 288 -6.06 25.81 30.28
CA GLU A 288 -4.99 25.45 29.36
C GLU A 288 -4.19 26.70 28.99
N ILE A 289 -2.91 26.73 29.35
CA ILE A 289 -1.97 27.75 28.89
C ILE A 289 -1.02 27.15 27.86
N ARG A 290 -0.66 27.93 26.85
CA ARG A 290 0.24 27.49 25.77
C ARG A 290 1.50 28.33 25.72
N GLY A 291 2.62 27.64 25.58
CA GLY A 291 3.91 28.20 25.28
C GLY A 291 3.89 28.89 23.91
N SER A 292 4.58 30.01 23.83
CA SER A 292 4.87 30.72 22.59
C SER A 292 6.37 30.82 22.43
N SER A 293 6.86 30.53 21.22
CA SER A 293 8.29 30.53 20.94
C SER A 293 8.91 31.90 21.23
N TYR A 294 10.01 31.90 21.96
CA TYR A 294 10.81 33.07 22.30
C TYR A 294 12.17 32.97 21.61
N TYR A 295 12.51 33.97 20.81
CA TYR A 295 13.78 33.96 20.07
C TYR A 295 14.85 34.75 20.81
N THR A 296 16.04 34.16 20.86
CA THR A 296 17.23 34.77 21.47
C THR A 296 18.32 34.90 20.43
N ASP A 297 19.22 35.87 20.63
CA ASP A 297 20.31 36.14 19.70
C ASP A 297 21.50 35.19 19.82
N ASP A 298 21.49 34.28 20.80
CA ASP A 298 22.50 33.25 20.91
C ASP A 298 22.42 32.23 19.76
N VAL A 299 23.51 31.49 19.56
CA VAL A 299 23.67 30.58 18.42
C VAL A 299 22.59 29.50 18.41
N LEU A 300 22.23 28.93 19.57
CA LEU A 300 21.20 27.90 19.67
C LEU A 300 19.80 28.48 19.42
N GLY A 301 19.53 29.69 19.93
CA GLY A 301 18.31 30.44 19.63
C GLY A 301 18.13 30.71 18.13
N LYS A 302 19.21 31.08 17.43
CA LYS A 302 19.19 31.29 15.98
C LYS A 302 19.00 29.99 15.20
N VAL A 303 19.66 28.90 15.61
CA VAL A 303 19.51 27.59 14.95
C VAL A 303 18.11 27.04 15.17
N SER A 304 17.58 27.06 16.40
CA SER A 304 16.23 26.57 16.72
C SER A 304 15.11 27.32 16.03
N ARG A 305 15.36 28.58 15.64
CA ARG A 305 14.44 29.37 14.80
C ARG A 305 14.29 28.81 13.38
N VAL A 306 15.29 28.10 12.88
CA VAL A 306 15.27 27.47 11.55
C VAL A 306 14.98 25.98 11.66
N ILE A 307 15.58 25.30 12.64
CA ILE A 307 15.47 23.86 12.86
C ILE A 307 15.00 23.64 14.29
N SER A 308 13.70 23.48 14.49
CA SER A 308 13.11 23.27 15.81
C SER A 308 13.31 21.84 16.32
N THR A 309 13.35 20.87 15.41
CA THR A 309 13.49 19.45 15.74
C THR A 309 14.33 18.72 14.70
N ILE A 310 15.22 17.83 15.16
CA ILE A 310 15.85 16.80 14.34
C ILE A 310 15.17 15.48 14.68
N SER A 311 14.61 14.76 13.71
CA SER A 311 13.98 13.46 13.96
C SER A 311 14.53 12.36 13.07
N ILE A 312 14.69 11.18 13.65
CA ILE A 312 15.09 9.96 12.96
C ILE A 312 13.90 9.00 12.90
N ARG A 313 13.60 8.47 11.72
CA ARG A 313 12.39 7.67 11.49
C ARG A 313 12.63 6.56 10.51
N ARG A 314 11.80 5.52 10.58
CA ARG A 314 11.65 4.59 9.47
C ARG A 314 10.60 5.08 8.50
N ILE A 315 10.98 5.26 7.25
CA ILE A 315 10.10 5.55 6.13
C ILE A 315 10.36 4.52 5.03
N VAL A 316 9.29 3.93 4.53
CA VAL A 316 9.38 3.06 3.35
C VAL A 316 9.17 3.91 2.12
N VAL A 317 10.07 3.76 1.15
CA VAL A 317 9.93 4.43 -0.14
C VAL A 317 8.71 3.83 -0.84
N PRO A 318 7.76 4.66 -1.31
CA PRO A 318 6.54 4.18 -1.92
C PRO A 318 6.82 3.31 -3.17
N SER A 319 5.82 2.50 -3.53
CA SER A 319 5.84 1.76 -4.80
C SER A 319 5.92 2.72 -5.98
N ARG A 320 6.61 2.37 -7.07
CA ARG A 320 6.60 3.16 -8.32
C ARG A 320 5.25 3.12 -9.05
N ARG A 321 4.29 2.33 -8.58
CA ARG A 321 2.96 2.13 -9.19
C ARG A 321 1.97 3.20 -8.73
N ASP A 322 1.11 3.66 -9.64
CA ASP A 322 0.04 4.62 -9.33
C ASP A 322 -1.13 3.92 -8.66
N GLU A 323 -0.86 3.35 -7.49
CA GLU A 323 -1.85 2.64 -6.70
C GLU A 323 -1.73 3.03 -5.24
N TRP A 324 -2.89 3.22 -4.63
CA TRP A 324 -2.98 3.50 -3.23
C TRP A 324 -2.97 2.22 -2.41
N ARG A 325 -2.15 2.17 -1.37
CA ARG A 325 -1.96 0.99 -0.53
C ARG A 325 -2.09 1.34 0.94
N TYR A 326 -2.81 0.49 1.66
CA TYR A 326 -2.87 0.54 3.12
C TYR A 326 -1.80 -0.38 3.70
N ARG A 327 -1.04 0.12 4.68
CA ARG A 327 -0.04 -0.70 5.38
C ARG A 327 -0.04 -0.41 6.86
N PHE A 328 0.02 -1.48 7.65
CA PHE A 328 0.23 -1.44 9.09
C PHE A 328 1.65 -1.93 9.40
N ARG A 329 2.41 -1.14 10.18
CA ARG A 329 3.82 -1.41 10.48
C ARG A 329 4.18 -0.98 11.89
N MET A 330 5.16 -1.63 12.50
CA MET A 330 5.83 -1.16 13.71
C MET A 330 7.09 -0.38 13.31
N VAL A 331 7.10 0.93 13.55
CA VAL A 331 8.14 1.85 13.07
C VAL A 331 8.88 2.51 14.24
N PRO A 332 10.23 2.53 14.22
CA PRO A 332 11.01 3.26 15.20
C PRO A 332 10.94 4.75 14.90
N THR A 333 10.82 5.54 15.95
CA THR A 333 10.84 7.00 15.89
C THR A 333 11.74 7.54 16.98
N GLY A 334 12.52 8.56 16.68
CA GLY A 334 13.18 9.35 17.71
C GLY A 334 13.27 10.80 17.27
N SER A 335 13.35 11.70 18.24
CA SER A 335 13.54 13.11 17.97
C SER A 335 14.35 13.80 19.06
N PHE A 336 14.95 14.91 18.67
CA PHE A 336 15.62 15.86 19.54
C PHE A 336 15.13 17.25 19.17
N SER A 337 14.68 18.01 20.15
CA SER A 337 14.20 19.38 19.97
C SER A 337 14.72 20.29 21.06
N TYR A 338 14.95 21.55 20.68
CA TYR A 338 15.31 22.62 21.59
C TYR A 338 14.40 23.81 21.30
N ALA A 339 13.76 24.34 22.33
CA ALA A 339 12.88 25.49 22.22
C ALA A 339 13.09 26.42 23.41
N LYS A 340 12.95 27.73 23.18
CA LYS A 340 12.73 28.69 24.26
C LYS A 340 11.30 29.17 24.17
N GLU A 341 10.59 29.19 25.30
CA GLU A 341 9.15 29.42 25.34
C GLU A 341 8.78 30.39 26.47
N THR A 342 7.75 31.19 26.23
CA THR A 342 7.08 32.01 27.26
C THR A 342 5.60 31.67 27.28
N PHE A 343 4.91 31.84 28.41
CA PHE A 343 3.49 31.55 28.53
C PHE A 343 2.67 32.85 28.62
N PRO A 344 2.32 33.50 27.49
CA PRO A 344 1.76 34.85 27.48
C PRO A 344 0.40 34.95 28.16
N THR A 345 -0.37 33.86 28.20
CA THR A 345 -1.69 33.79 28.83
C THR A 345 -1.62 33.44 30.31
N ALA A 346 -0.46 33.02 30.83
CA ALA A 346 -0.30 32.62 32.23
C ALA A 346 -0.37 33.83 33.20
N PRO A 347 -0.49 33.55 34.52
CA PRO A 347 -0.30 34.55 35.57
C PRO A 347 1.00 35.34 35.40
N VAL A 348 1.02 36.59 35.89
CA VAL A 348 2.12 37.55 35.67
C VAL A 348 3.49 36.98 36.07
N SER A 349 3.56 36.18 37.13
CA SER A 349 4.79 35.54 37.61
C SER A 349 5.39 34.50 36.67
N ILE A 350 4.59 33.93 35.76
CA ILE A 350 5.02 32.94 34.75
C ILE A 350 5.18 33.62 33.39
N ARG A 351 4.33 34.62 33.09
CA ARG A 351 4.22 35.27 31.79
C ARG A 351 5.53 35.85 31.26
N THR A 352 6.33 36.44 32.13
CA THR A 352 7.58 37.12 31.76
C THR A 352 8.79 36.19 31.78
N THR A 353 8.60 34.95 32.21
CA THR A 353 9.68 33.98 32.38
C THR A 353 9.92 33.23 31.08
N VAL A 354 11.19 33.13 30.69
CA VAL A 354 11.63 32.40 29.51
C VAL A 354 12.14 31.04 29.94
N PHE A 355 11.49 29.98 29.46
CA PHE A 355 11.86 28.60 29.71
C PHE A 355 12.63 28.06 28.51
N ALA A 356 13.86 27.60 28.70
CA ALA A 356 14.60 26.84 27.71
C ALA A 356 14.32 25.35 27.92
N ARG A 357 13.81 24.67 26.90
CA ARG A 357 13.40 23.28 26.93
C ARG A 357 14.25 22.47 25.95
N THR A 358 14.92 21.45 26.46
CA THR A 358 15.54 20.39 25.67
C THR A 358 14.70 19.13 25.82
N HIS A 359 14.23 18.60 24.71
CA HIS A 359 13.41 17.38 24.68
C HIS A 359 14.02 16.37 23.73
N ALA A 360 14.24 15.15 24.23
CA ALA A 360 14.65 14.02 23.43
C ALA A 360 13.66 12.87 23.64
N ASP A 361 13.32 12.17 22.57
CA ASP A 361 12.45 11.01 22.65
C ASP A 361 12.92 9.89 21.71
N MET A 362 12.64 8.65 22.11
CA MET A 362 12.81 7.48 21.27
C MET A 362 11.73 6.46 21.58
N GLY A 363 11.19 5.80 20.56
CA GLY A 363 10.13 4.84 20.72
C GLY A 363 9.88 3.98 19.51
N TRP A 364 8.93 3.07 19.69
CA TRP A 364 8.54 2.10 18.68
C TRP A 364 7.05 1.83 18.77
N GLY A 365 6.33 1.97 17.67
CA GLY A 365 4.89 1.75 17.70
C GLY A 365 4.22 1.58 16.35
N PRO A 366 2.92 1.27 16.37
CA PRO A 366 2.12 1.10 15.17
C PRO A 366 2.04 2.37 14.32
N SER A 367 2.07 2.16 13.01
CA SER A 367 1.95 3.17 11.96
C SER A 367 1.00 2.66 10.88
N PHE A 368 -0.05 3.44 10.66
CA PHE A 368 -1.02 3.23 9.59
C PHE A 368 -0.64 4.14 8.43
N ASN A 369 -0.34 3.56 7.27
CA ASN A 369 0.13 4.30 6.10
C ASN A 369 -0.88 4.10 4.96
N TYR A 370 -1.13 5.18 4.23
CA TYR A 370 -1.84 5.19 2.97
C TYR A 370 -0.92 5.82 1.92
N GLU A 371 -0.28 4.96 1.13
CA GLU A 371 0.85 5.32 0.26
C GLU A 371 0.52 5.14 -1.23
N ASN A 372 1.08 6.02 -2.07
CA ASN A 372 1.11 5.97 -3.54
C ASN A 372 2.50 6.47 -4.01
N GLN A 373 2.86 6.35 -5.30
CA GLN A 373 4.13 6.71 -5.96
C GLN A 373 5.03 7.73 -5.30
N ARG A 374 4.46 8.84 -4.86
CA ARG A 374 5.20 9.95 -4.26
C ARG A 374 4.63 10.41 -2.95
N TRP A 375 3.56 9.80 -2.47
CA TRP A 375 2.74 10.32 -1.39
C TRP A 375 2.59 9.26 -0.32
N ASN A 376 2.76 9.63 0.93
CA ASN A 376 2.44 8.75 2.06
C ASN A 376 1.72 9.56 3.13
N PHE A 377 0.43 9.28 3.33
CA PHE A 377 -0.29 9.73 4.50
C PHE A 377 -0.08 8.73 5.61
N TYR A 378 0.29 9.18 6.80
CA TYR A 378 0.54 8.28 7.90
C TYR A 378 -0.09 8.77 9.19
N PHE A 379 -0.41 7.80 10.05
CA PHE A 379 -0.83 8.00 11.42
C PHE A 379 -0.04 7.05 12.33
N ASN A 380 0.75 7.62 13.23
CA ASN A 380 1.61 6.90 14.15
C ASN A 380 1.09 7.03 15.58
N PHE A 381 1.18 5.94 16.31
CA PHE A 381 0.94 5.88 17.74
C PHE A 381 2.12 5.13 18.34
N SER A 382 2.86 5.73 19.27
CA SER A 382 4.09 5.12 19.77
C SER A 382 4.30 5.38 21.25
N PRO A 383 4.54 4.34 22.07
CA PRO A 383 5.18 4.55 23.37
C PRO A 383 6.57 5.14 23.15
N LEU A 384 6.88 6.22 23.85
CA LEU A 384 8.11 6.98 23.77
C LEU A 384 8.78 6.96 25.14
N LEU A 385 10.06 6.61 25.19
CA LEU A 385 10.94 6.99 26.27
C LEU A 385 11.36 8.44 26.02
N THR A 386 10.96 9.37 26.89
CA THR A 386 11.28 10.79 26.78
C THR A 386 12.29 11.20 27.84
N TYR A 387 13.14 12.16 27.50
CA TYR A 387 13.98 12.91 28.40
C TYR A 387 13.66 14.39 28.18
N ASP A 388 13.22 15.04 29.25
CA ASP A 388 12.83 16.44 29.26
C ASP A 388 13.76 17.19 30.23
N LEU A 389 14.36 18.28 29.77
CA LEU A 389 15.16 19.21 30.56
C LEU A 389 14.59 20.62 30.36
N VAL A 390 14.20 21.28 31.45
CA VAL A 390 13.71 22.65 31.43
C VAL A 390 14.58 23.52 32.33
N GLU A 391 15.12 24.57 31.73
CA GLU A 391 15.98 25.56 32.36
C GLU A 391 15.29 26.92 32.34
N THR A 392 15.44 27.69 33.39
CA THR A 392 15.02 29.10 33.43
C THR A 392 15.87 29.87 34.41
N SER A 393 16.06 31.16 34.17
CA SER A 393 16.73 32.06 35.09
C SER A 393 15.78 33.14 35.57
N ASN A 394 15.91 33.50 36.85
CA ASN A 394 15.37 34.72 37.43
C ASN A 394 16.55 35.62 37.85
N ALA A 395 16.30 36.88 38.24
CA ALA A 395 17.30 37.89 38.56
C ALA A 395 18.40 37.45 39.55
N THR A 396 18.16 36.41 40.34
CA THR A 396 19.08 35.94 41.40
C THR A 396 19.38 34.44 41.36
N THR A 397 18.70 33.65 40.53
CA THR A 397 18.75 32.17 40.65
C THR A 397 18.43 31.51 39.31
N ASP A 398 19.26 30.54 38.96
CA ASP A 398 19.04 29.64 37.83
C ASP A 398 18.36 28.36 38.34
N PHE A 399 17.37 27.90 37.59
CA PHE A 399 16.59 26.70 37.88
C PHE A 399 16.75 25.71 36.74
N GLU A 400 17.01 24.45 37.08
CA GLU A 400 17.17 23.34 36.15
C GLU A 400 16.39 22.13 36.68
N PHE A 401 15.52 21.58 35.82
CA PHE A 401 14.77 20.37 36.13
C PHE A 401 14.84 19.41 34.96
N SER A 402 15.09 18.13 35.26
CA SER A 402 15.00 17.08 34.25
C SER A 402 14.19 15.88 34.73
N GLU A 403 13.56 15.20 33.78
CA GLU A 403 12.76 14.00 34.03
C GLU A 403 12.84 13.04 32.85
N VAL A 404 12.84 11.74 33.17
CA VAL A 404 12.71 10.66 32.19
C VAL A 404 11.36 10.01 32.40
N ALA A 405 10.58 9.87 31.34
CA ALA A 405 9.24 9.29 31.42
C ALA A 405 8.95 8.37 30.23
N ILE A 406 7.95 7.50 30.42
CA ILE A 406 7.35 6.75 29.32
C ILE A 406 6.04 7.43 28.98
N ASN A 407 5.98 8.03 27.80
CA ASN A 407 4.86 8.80 27.32
C ASN A 407 4.25 8.17 26.08
N LEU A 408 3.02 8.55 25.78
CA LEU A 408 2.38 8.20 24.54
C LEU A 408 2.56 9.35 23.55
N GLY A 409 3.11 9.05 22.37
CA GLY A 409 3.18 9.95 21.24
C GLY A 409 2.17 9.59 20.16
N VAL A 410 1.52 10.61 19.61
CA VAL A 410 0.64 10.50 18.44
C VAL A 410 1.12 11.46 17.37
N GLU A 411 1.16 11.00 16.13
CA GLU A 411 1.52 11.84 15.00
C GLU A 411 0.68 11.53 13.77
N ALA A 412 0.19 12.56 13.11
CA ALA A 412 -0.39 12.47 11.78
C ALA A 412 0.47 13.27 10.81
N GLY A 413 0.68 12.76 9.61
CA GLY A 413 1.42 13.52 8.62
C GLY A 413 1.28 13.02 7.20
N PHE A 414 1.95 13.75 6.34
CA PHE A 414 1.96 13.58 4.90
C PHE A 414 3.39 13.75 4.40
N VAL A 415 3.90 12.76 3.67
CA VAL A 415 5.24 12.76 3.10
C VAL A 415 5.15 12.80 1.58
N TYR A 416 5.90 13.70 0.97
CA TYR A 416 6.18 13.74 -0.46
C TYR A 416 7.61 13.25 -0.74
N PHE A 417 7.76 12.34 -1.70
CA PHE A 417 9.06 11.80 -2.11
C PHE A 417 9.52 12.42 -3.43
N PHE A 418 10.71 13.02 -3.43
CA PHE A 418 11.33 13.47 -4.67
C PHE A 418 11.94 12.29 -5.42
N LYS A 419 11.53 12.15 -6.69
CA LYS A 419 11.94 11.04 -7.56
C LYS A 419 13.47 10.90 -7.61
N ASN A 420 13.97 9.70 -7.34
CA ASN A 420 15.37 9.29 -7.49
C ASN A 420 16.41 10.09 -6.67
N SER A 421 16.03 10.79 -5.60
CA SER A 421 16.97 11.65 -4.86
C SER A 421 17.19 11.28 -3.39
N GLY A 422 16.37 10.40 -2.82
CA GLY A 422 16.34 10.14 -1.37
C GLY A 422 15.72 11.27 -0.54
N TRP A 423 15.60 12.47 -1.08
CA TRP A 423 14.97 13.60 -0.40
C TRP A 423 13.45 13.47 -0.32
N THR A 424 12.90 14.01 0.78
CA THR A 424 11.47 14.04 1.07
C THR A 424 11.09 15.36 1.74
N VAL A 425 9.85 15.78 1.55
CA VAL A 425 9.21 16.85 2.31
C VAL A 425 8.06 16.26 3.11
N ARG A 426 7.87 16.72 4.33
CA ARG A 426 6.86 16.20 5.24
C ARG A 426 6.08 17.34 5.88
N LEU A 427 4.76 17.30 5.77
CA LEU A 427 3.85 18.12 6.56
C LEU A 427 3.30 17.26 7.69
N TYR A 428 3.36 17.72 8.93
CA TYR A 428 2.96 16.87 10.04
C TYR A 428 2.45 17.65 11.25
N THR A 429 1.73 16.95 12.13
CA THR A 429 1.35 17.36 13.47
C THR A 429 1.65 16.21 14.43
N ARG A 430 2.34 16.51 15.52
CA ARG A 430 2.73 15.55 16.55
C ARG A 430 2.32 16.10 17.92
N SER A 431 1.82 15.21 18.76
CA SER A 431 1.59 15.45 20.17
C SER A 431 2.29 14.36 20.99
N ALA A 432 2.95 14.73 22.06
CA ALA A 432 3.48 13.80 23.06
C ALA A 432 3.14 14.33 24.45
N ASN A 433 2.85 13.44 25.40
CA ASN A 433 2.71 13.85 26.79
C ASN A 433 4.08 14.27 27.33
N GLU A 434 4.10 15.28 28.18
CA GLU A 434 5.28 15.69 28.96
C GLU A 434 5.02 15.40 30.45
N PRO A 435 6.08 15.24 31.27
CA PRO A 435 5.91 15.02 32.70
C PRO A 435 5.29 16.24 33.40
N ALA A 436 4.04 16.11 33.85
CA ALA A 436 3.33 17.18 34.54
C ALA A 436 4.02 17.58 35.86
N ASP A 437 4.65 16.61 36.55
CA ASP A 437 5.36 16.83 37.81
C ASP A 437 6.60 17.70 37.64
N LEU A 438 7.35 17.55 36.54
CA LEU A 438 8.47 18.42 36.18
C LEU A 438 8.01 19.89 36.07
N TRP A 439 6.96 20.14 35.28
CA TRP A 439 6.40 21.48 35.11
C TRP A 439 5.81 22.02 36.41
N GLY A 440 5.16 21.20 37.22
CA GLY A 440 4.63 21.60 38.52
C GLY A 440 5.71 22.07 39.50
N LYS A 441 6.82 21.33 39.61
CA LYS A 441 7.97 21.70 40.45
C LYS A 441 8.60 23.01 39.98
N LEU A 442 8.80 23.13 38.67
CA LEU A 442 9.37 24.32 38.03
C LEU A 442 8.51 25.55 38.31
N LEU A 443 7.21 25.50 38.03
CA LEU A 443 6.32 26.65 38.25
C LEU A 443 6.22 27.04 39.74
N THR A 444 6.22 26.05 40.64
CA THR A 444 6.20 26.30 42.09
C THR A 444 7.45 27.05 42.54
N GLN A 445 8.64 26.64 42.08
CA GLN A 445 9.90 27.27 42.50
C GLN A 445 10.14 28.63 41.85
N VAL A 446 9.78 28.78 40.58
CA VAL A 446 10.09 29.97 39.78
C VAL A 446 9.10 31.10 40.03
N ALA A 447 7.81 30.75 40.06
CA ALA A 447 6.73 31.73 40.10
C ALA A 447 6.12 31.90 41.49
N GLY A 448 6.51 31.06 42.45
CA GLY A 448 5.92 31.03 43.80
C GLY A 448 4.43 30.70 43.80
N VAL A 449 3.90 30.18 42.68
CA VAL A 449 2.49 29.88 42.53
C VAL A 449 2.28 28.40 42.79
N ASN A 450 1.39 28.08 43.73
CA ASN A 450 1.01 26.71 44.05
C ASN A 450 -0.06 26.20 43.08
N GLU A 451 0.15 26.42 41.77
CA GLU A 451 -0.73 25.88 40.73
C GLU A 451 -0.40 24.41 40.51
N LYS A 452 -1.42 23.55 40.54
CA LYS A 452 -1.22 22.14 40.22
C LYS A 452 -1.24 21.98 38.69
N VAL A 453 -0.10 21.60 38.11
CA VAL A 453 -0.05 21.15 36.71
C VAL A 453 -0.63 19.74 36.65
N THR A 454 -1.77 19.58 35.99
CA THR A 454 -2.50 18.30 35.94
C THR A 454 -2.23 17.53 34.65
N ALA A 455 -1.81 18.24 33.59
CA ALA A 455 -1.33 17.67 32.35
C ALA A 455 -0.32 18.61 31.70
N ALA A 456 0.68 18.04 31.04
CA ALA A 456 1.60 18.74 30.16
C ALA A 456 1.70 17.97 28.85
N SER A 457 1.76 18.69 27.74
CA SER A 457 1.90 18.07 26.42
C SER A 457 2.77 18.93 25.51
N PHE A 458 3.60 18.26 24.74
CA PHE A 458 4.38 18.85 23.67
C PHE A 458 3.61 18.71 22.36
N VAL A 459 3.33 19.83 21.70
CA VAL A 459 2.71 19.85 20.37
C VAL A 459 3.68 20.49 19.39
N THR A 460 3.99 19.78 18.30
CA THR A 460 4.73 20.35 17.17
C THR A 460 3.96 20.14 15.89
N SER A 461 3.98 21.15 15.03
CA SER A 461 3.36 21.09 13.70
C SER A 461 4.20 21.89 12.73
N GLY A 462 4.45 21.33 11.55
CA GLY A 462 5.32 22.01 10.60
C GLY A 462 5.65 21.26 9.33
N LEU A 463 6.58 21.88 8.61
CA LEU A 463 7.21 21.32 7.43
C LEU A 463 8.61 20.83 7.82
N ALA A 464 8.90 19.58 7.48
CA ALA A 464 10.22 19.00 7.63
C ALA A 464 10.79 18.59 6.28
N ILE A 465 12.09 18.79 6.11
CA ILE A 465 12.85 18.27 4.97
C ILE A 465 13.67 17.10 5.49
N GLY A 466 13.61 15.96 4.81
CA GLY A 466 14.34 14.77 5.22
C GLY A 466 15.02 14.04 4.10
N TYR A 467 16.05 13.27 4.46
CA TYR A 467 16.77 12.39 3.57
C TYR A 467 16.58 10.94 4.01
N VAL A 468 16.09 10.10 3.10
CA VAL A 468 15.91 8.66 3.28
C VAL A 468 17.17 7.96 2.80
N ILE A 469 17.86 7.33 3.75
CA ILE A 469 19.03 6.49 3.52
C ILE A 469 18.55 5.18 2.88
N PRO A 470 19.05 4.81 1.68
CA PRO A 470 18.76 3.52 1.07
C PRO A 470 19.13 2.38 2.01
N ASN A 471 18.32 1.33 2.05
CA ASN A 471 18.53 0.24 3.02
C ASN A 471 19.88 -0.48 2.83
N LYS A 472 20.42 -0.52 1.59
CA LYS A 472 21.74 -1.11 1.32
C LYS A 472 22.90 -0.42 2.05
N ASP A 473 22.72 0.86 2.41
CA ASP A 473 23.76 1.69 3.00
C ASP A 473 23.63 1.69 4.54
N LEU A 474 22.60 1.04 5.09
CA LEU A 474 22.45 0.84 6.52
C LEU A 474 23.35 -0.33 6.96
N PRO A 475 24.02 -0.25 8.12
CA PRO A 475 24.93 -1.28 8.61
C PRO A 475 24.13 -2.53 9.03
N PHE A 476 23.93 -3.46 8.09
CA PHE A 476 23.25 -4.73 8.31
C PHE A 476 23.80 -5.85 7.45
#